data_AF-A0A7X8V7C8-F1
#
_entry.id   AF-A0A7X8V7C8-F1
#
_cell.length_a   1.000
_cell.length_b   1.000
_cell.length_c   1.000
_cell.angle_alpha   90.00
_cell.angle_beta   90.00
_cell.angle_gamma   90.00
#
_symmetry.space_group_name_H-M   'P 1'
#
loop_
_entity.id
_entity.type
_entity.pdbx_description
1 polymer ?
#
loop_
_entity_poly.entity_id
_entity_poly.type
_entity_poly.pdbx_seq_one_letter_code
_entity_poly.pdbx_strand_id
1 'polypeptide(L)'
;MTNRVLTEDGWQKRVRNILGVDEAYLPDADIEQPDIISVAEANVIALVPGYADLDADKRLWLESATVCECAALLCYSMPARVPVREQGPHFTRDVTQDWGIRREELEKERNILIGKITAAFVDVPHFGRTKG
;
A
#
# COMPACT_ATOMS: atom_id res chain seq x y z
N MET A 1 -0.28 15.60 11.85
CA MET A 1 0.99 15.76 11.10
C MET A 1 0.65 15.75 9.63
N THR A 2 1.42 16.44 8.79
CA THR A 2 1.19 16.43 7.33
C THR A 2 1.85 15.21 6.70
N ASN A 3 1.11 14.48 5.88
CA ASN A 3 1.60 13.35 5.11
C ASN A 3 2.69 13.79 4.11
N ARG A 4 3.63 12.91 3.78
CA ARG A 4 4.77 13.19 2.87
C ARG A 4 4.56 12.63 1.47
N VAL A 5 3.84 11.52 1.36
CA VAL A 5 3.54 10.81 0.12
C VAL A 5 2.08 11.01 -0.26
N LEU A 6 1.16 10.62 0.63
CA LEU A 6 -0.29 10.70 0.36
C LEU A 6 -0.83 12.08 0.77
N THR A 7 -0.57 13.08 -0.07
CA THR A 7 -0.91 14.49 0.20
C THR A 7 -2.22 14.96 -0.42
N GLU A 8 -2.75 14.22 -1.39
CA GLU A 8 -4.02 14.55 -2.06
C GLU A 8 -5.23 14.11 -1.23
N ASP A 9 -6.30 14.89 -1.25
CA ASP A 9 -7.54 14.56 -0.53
C ASP A 9 -8.18 13.26 -1.04
N GLY A 10 -8.80 12.50 -0.12
CA GLY A 10 -9.54 11.28 -0.45
C GLY A 10 -8.69 10.02 -0.68
N TRP A 11 -7.40 10.06 -0.33
CA TRP A 11 -6.51 8.89 -0.38
C TRP A 11 -7.00 7.71 0.47
N GLN A 12 -7.75 7.97 1.54
CA GLN A 12 -8.40 7.00 2.42
C GLN A 12 -9.34 6.07 1.63
N LYS A 13 -10.06 6.62 0.65
CA LYS A 13 -10.91 5.85 -0.26
C LYS A 13 -10.09 4.87 -1.10
N ARG A 14 -8.87 5.22 -1.50
CA ARG A 14 -7.98 4.31 -2.24
C ARG A 14 -7.61 3.10 -1.38
N VAL A 15 -7.30 3.31 -0.10
CA VAL A 15 -7.00 2.23 0.86
C VAL A 15 -8.20 1.29 1.02
N ARG A 16 -9.40 1.85 1.23
CA ARG A 16 -10.65 1.09 1.34
C ARG A 16 -10.97 0.29 0.08
N ASN A 17 -10.83 0.90 -1.09
CA ASN A 17 -11.06 0.23 -2.38
C ASN A 17 -10.12 -0.97 -2.56
N ILE A 18 -8.85 -0.84 -2.14
CA ILE A 18 -7.90 -1.95 -2.19
C ILE A 18 -8.28 -3.06 -1.21
N LEU A 19 -8.76 -2.72 -0.02
CA LEU A 19 -9.21 -3.71 0.97
C LEU A 19 -10.56 -4.35 0.61
N GLY A 20 -11.36 -3.67 -0.22
CA GLY A 20 -12.74 -4.08 -0.54
C GLY A 20 -13.70 -3.86 0.62
N VAL A 21 -13.47 -2.84 1.45
CA VAL A 21 -14.27 -2.53 2.64
C VAL A 21 -14.93 -1.16 2.53
N ASP A 22 -16.15 -1.04 3.06
CA ASP A 22 -16.87 0.22 3.12
C ASP A 22 -16.40 1.10 4.29
N GLU A 23 -16.67 2.40 4.17
CA GLU A 23 -16.36 3.41 5.20
C GLU A 23 -17.05 3.12 6.54
N ALA A 24 -18.21 2.45 6.51
CA ALA A 24 -18.92 2.03 7.71
C ALA A 24 -18.12 1.06 8.59
N TYR A 25 -17.20 0.28 7.99
CA TYR A 25 -16.34 -0.68 8.69
C TYR A 25 -14.93 -0.15 8.95
N LEU A 26 -14.49 0.79 8.11
CA LEU A 26 -13.19 1.44 8.23
C LEU A 26 -13.30 2.94 7.94
N PRO A 27 -13.69 3.75 8.94
CA PRO A 27 -13.73 5.20 8.84
C PRO A 27 -12.36 5.82 8.52
N ASP A 28 -12.36 6.98 7.88
CA ASP A 28 -11.13 7.70 7.53
C ASP A 28 -10.23 7.98 8.76
N ALA A 29 -10.83 8.28 9.92
CA ALA A 29 -10.11 8.52 11.16
C ALA A 29 -9.30 7.31 11.68
N ASP A 30 -9.67 6.08 11.30
CA ASP A 30 -8.88 4.88 11.61
C ASP A 30 -7.69 4.71 10.66
N ILE A 31 -7.85 5.11 9.40
CA ILE A 31 -6.78 5.05 8.39
C ILE A 31 -5.75 6.16 8.62
N GLU A 32 -6.20 7.32 9.11
CA GLU A 32 -5.37 8.48 9.44
C GLU A 32 -4.56 8.33 10.73
N GLN A 33 -4.75 7.24 11.49
CA GLN A 33 -3.97 7.01 12.69
C GLN A 33 -2.46 6.94 12.36
N PRO A 34 -1.57 7.52 13.20
CA PRO A 34 -0.14 7.58 12.90
C PRO A 34 0.52 6.21 12.72
N ASP A 35 0.04 5.19 13.43
CA ASP A 35 0.51 3.80 13.31
C ASP A 35 0.14 3.15 11.96
N ILE A 36 -0.80 3.74 11.21
CA ILE A 36 -1.12 3.37 9.84
C ILE A 36 -0.38 4.27 8.87
N ILE A 37 -0.77 5.54 8.74
CA ILE A 37 -0.26 6.40 7.66
C ILE A 37 1.20 6.78 7.85
N SER A 38 1.61 7.17 9.07
CA SER A 38 2.99 7.63 9.29
C SER A 38 3.99 6.48 9.22
N VAL A 39 3.61 5.30 9.73
CA VAL A 39 4.41 4.06 9.62
C VAL A 39 4.49 3.61 8.17
N ALA A 40 3.37 3.58 7.44
CA ALA A 40 3.37 3.18 6.04
C ALA A 40 4.28 4.06 5.18
N GLU A 41 4.21 5.38 5.34
CA GLU A 41 5.12 6.29 4.66
C GLU A 41 6.57 6.06 5.06
N ALA A 42 6.85 5.87 6.36
CA ALA A 42 8.21 5.61 6.82
C ALA A 42 8.81 4.34 6.21
N ASN A 43 8.03 3.26 6.14
CA ASN A 43 8.44 1.98 5.56
C ASN A 43 8.73 2.12 4.07
N VAL A 44 7.83 2.76 3.31
CA VAL A 44 8.00 2.93 1.85
C VAL A 44 9.16 3.90 1.54
N ILE A 45 9.28 5.02 2.26
CA ILE A 45 10.37 5.98 2.06
C ILE A 45 11.73 5.34 2.35
N ALA A 46 11.83 4.48 3.37
CA ALA A 46 13.07 3.78 3.68
C ALA A 46 13.56 2.89 2.53
N LEU A 47 12.65 2.41 1.67
CA LEU A 47 12.94 1.57 0.51
C LEU A 47 13.18 2.37 -0.78
N VAL A 48 12.86 3.67 -0.80
CA VAL A 48 12.99 4.54 -1.98
C VAL A 48 13.81 5.78 -1.61
N PRO A 49 15.16 5.68 -1.63
CA PRO A 49 16.02 6.85 -1.48
C PRO A 49 15.72 7.91 -2.55
N GLY A 50 15.69 9.18 -2.16
CA GLY A 50 15.39 10.28 -3.10
C GLY A 50 13.92 10.36 -3.54
N TYR A 51 12.98 9.76 -2.80
CA TYR A 51 11.54 9.74 -3.14
C TYR A 51 10.91 11.13 -3.44
N ALA A 52 11.51 12.21 -2.92
CA ALA A 52 11.03 13.57 -3.12
C ALA A 52 11.28 14.09 -4.53
N ASP A 53 12.30 13.56 -5.23
CA ASP A 53 12.75 14.03 -6.55
C ASP A 53 12.25 13.13 -7.69
N LEU A 54 11.26 12.27 -7.42
CA LEU A 54 10.69 11.37 -8.42
C LEU A 54 9.88 12.13 -9.48
N ASP A 55 9.98 11.67 -10.72
CA ASP A 55 9.09 12.07 -11.81
C ASP A 55 7.63 11.63 -11.55
N ALA A 56 6.69 12.16 -12.34
CA ALA A 56 5.26 11.97 -12.12
C ALA A 56 4.83 10.48 -12.13
N ASP A 57 5.38 9.67 -13.03
CA ASP A 57 5.02 8.25 -13.14
C ASP A 57 5.55 7.47 -11.93
N LYS A 58 6.79 7.73 -11.52
CA LYS A 58 7.37 7.11 -10.32
C LYS A 58 6.69 7.59 -9.03
N ARG A 59 6.25 8.85 -8.99
CA ARG A 59 5.45 9.39 -7.88
C ARG A 59 4.13 8.64 -7.75
N LEU A 60 3.45 8.37 -8.87
CA LEU A 60 2.22 7.57 -8.88
C LEU A 60 2.45 6.14 -8.34
N TRP A 61 3.58 5.51 -8.70
CA TRP A 61 3.95 4.20 -8.15
C TRP A 61 4.27 4.26 -6.67
N LEU A 62 4.95 5.32 -6.20
CA LEU A 62 5.26 5.54 -4.79
C LEU A 62 3.98 5.66 -3.97
N GLU A 63 3.05 6.51 -4.40
CA GLU A 63 1.75 6.67 -3.73
C GLU A 63 0.98 5.36 -3.69
N SER A 64 0.92 4.64 -4.81
CA SER A 64 0.22 3.36 -4.88
C SER A 64 0.86 2.33 -3.93
N ALA A 65 2.19 2.31 -3.83
CA ALA A 65 2.90 1.45 -2.87
C ALA A 65 2.58 1.83 -1.42
N THR A 66 2.47 3.13 -1.10
CA THR A 66 2.06 3.60 0.23
C THR A 66 0.61 3.24 0.55
N VAL A 67 -0.30 3.29 -0.41
CA VAL A 67 -1.68 2.82 -0.21
C VAL A 67 -1.70 1.31 0.08
N CYS A 68 -0.94 0.51 -0.66
CA CYS A 68 -0.80 -0.93 -0.39
C CYS A 68 -0.23 -1.21 1.02
N GLU A 69 0.75 -0.43 1.45
CA GLU A 69 1.33 -0.54 2.79
C GLU A 69 0.32 -0.19 3.89
N CYS A 70 -0.45 0.89 3.73
CA CYS A 70 -1.53 1.23 4.67
C CYS A 70 -2.53 0.08 4.78
N ALA A 71 -2.95 -0.46 3.64
CA ALA A 71 -3.88 -1.58 3.58
C ALA A 71 -3.31 -2.84 4.26
N ALA A 72 -2.03 -3.15 4.03
CA ALA A 72 -1.35 -4.29 4.66
C ALA A 72 -1.30 -4.18 6.19
N LEU A 73 -1.00 -2.98 6.73
CA LEU A 73 -1.03 -2.72 8.18
C LEU A 73 -2.44 -2.88 8.75
N LEU A 74 -3.45 -2.40 8.03
CA LEU A 74 -4.84 -2.48 8.45
C LEU A 74 -5.38 -3.92 8.51
N CYS A 75 -4.88 -4.83 7.67
CA CYS A 75 -5.29 -6.24 7.63
C CYS A 75 -5.27 -6.92 9.00
N TYR A 76 -4.37 -6.53 9.91
CA TYR A 76 -4.33 -7.08 11.27
C TYR A 76 -5.61 -6.85 12.08
N SER A 77 -6.28 -5.71 11.87
CA SER A 77 -7.49 -5.34 12.62
C SER A 77 -8.79 -5.69 11.89
N MET A 78 -8.71 -6.00 10.58
CA MET A 78 -9.88 -6.25 9.73
C MET A 78 -10.77 -7.42 10.19
N PRO A 79 -10.24 -8.57 10.71
CA PRO A 79 -11.09 -9.65 11.21
C PRO A 79 -12.06 -9.23 12.31
N ALA A 80 -11.72 -8.19 13.09
CA ALA A 80 -12.57 -7.66 14.16
C ALA A 80 -13.57 -6.60 13.66
N ARG A 81 -13.32 -6.01 12.49
CA ARG A 81 -14.10 -4.90 11.93
C ARG A 81 -15.15 -5.37 10.92
N VAL A 82 -14.85 -6.42 10.16
CA VAL A 82 -15.70 -6.91 9.07
C VAL A 82 -16.47 -8.16 9.53
N PRO A 83 -17.80 -8.25 9.29
CA PRO A 83 -18.57 -9.42 9.67
C PRO A 83 -18.12 -10.67 8.89
N VAL A 84 -17.90 -11.77 9.60
CA VAL A 84 -17.55 -13.07 8.99
C VAL A 84 -18.70 -13.65 8.16
N ARG A 85 -19.94 -13.20 8.43
CA ARG A 85 -21.14 -13.67 7.75
C ARG A 85 -22.12 -12.51 7.53
N GLU A 86 -22.59 -12.38 6.29
CA GLU A 86 -23.66 -11.46 5.94
C GLU A 86 -24.97 -12.23 5.73
N GLN A 87 -26.06 -11.75 6.32
CA GLN A 87 -27.41 -12.28 6.10
C GLN A 87 -28.30 -11.19 5.51
N GLY A 88 -28.87 -11.48 4.34
CA GLY A 88 -29.93 -10.72 3.72
C GLY A 88 -31.25 -11.52 3.70
N PRO A 89 -32.38 -10.88 3.31
CA PRO A 89 -33.70 -11.51 3.29
C PRO A 89 -33.80 -12.80 2.48
N HIS A 90 -32.91 -12.97 1.49
CA HIS A 90 -32.88 -14.12 0.58
C HIS A 90 -31.49 -14.76 0.42
N PHE A 91 -30.49 -14.37 1.22
CA PHE A 91 -29.17 -14.98 1.14
C PHE A 91 -28.43 -14.97 2.48
N THR A 92 -27.57 -15.95 2.68
CA THR A 92 -26.52 -15.91 3.69
C THR A 92 -25.23 -16.19 2.95
N ARG A 93 -24.25 -15.30 3.07
CA ARG A 93 -22.93 -15.47 2.45
C ARG A 93 -21.88 -15.45 3.55
N ASP A 94 -21.05 -16.49 3.56
CA ASP A 94 -19.82 -16.48 4.33
C ASP A 94 -18.82 -15.56 3.62
N VAL A 95 -18.40 -14.50 4.31
CA VAL A 95 -17.42 -13.53 3.83
C VAL A 95 -16.11 -13.84 4.53
N THR A 96 -15.69 -15.10 4.47
CA THR A 96 -14.43 -15.53 5.06
C THR A 96 -13.29 -15.08 4.17
N GLN A 97 -12.86 -13.83 4.35
CA GLN A 97 -11.64 -13.31 3.75
C GLN A 97 -10.45 -13.67 4.64
N ASP A 98 -9.45 -14.34 4.04
CA ASP A 98 -8.18 -14.56 4.72
C ASP A 98 -7.35 -13.27 4.68
N TRP A 99 -7.37 -12.54 5.80
CA TRP A 99 -6.65 -11.28 5.95
C TRP A 99 -5.13 -11.46 6.02
N GLY A 100 -4.65 -12.66 6.38
CA GLY A 100 -3.22 -12.99 6.34
C GLY A 100 -2.72 -13.10 4.92
N ILE A 101 -3.39 -13.91 4.09
CA ILE A 101 -3.09 -14.01 2.65
C ILE A 101 -3.26 -12.66 1.97
N ARG A 102 -4.34 -11.92 2.28
CA ARG A 102 -4.57 -10.60 1.69
C ARG A 102 -3.43 -9.64 1.97
N ARG A 103 -2.89 -9.66 3.20
CA ARG A 103 -1.74 -8.84 3.55
C ARG A 103 -0.50 -9.21 2.73
N GLU A 104 -0.20 -10.50 2.57
CA GLU A 104 0.95 -10.95 1.77
C GLU A 104 0.84 -10.49 0.31
N GLU A 105 -0.35 -10.55 -0.28
CA GLU A 105 -0.61 -10.03 -1.63
C GLU A 105 -0.33 -8.52 -1.73
N LEU A 106 -0.75 -7.75 -0.73
CA LEU A 106 -0.55 -6.30 -0.67
C LEU A 106 0.93 -5.93 -0.50
N GLU A 107 1.65 -6.65 0.36
CA GLU A 107 3.10 -6.48 0.53
C GLU A 107 3.86 -6.83 -0.75
N LYS A 108 3.41 -7.86 -1.48
CA LYS A 108 3.96 -8.23 -2.79
C LYS A 108 3.71 -7.14 -3.83
N GLU A 109 2.50 -6.59 -3.92
CA GLU A 109 2.18 -5.51 -4.85
C GLU A 109 2.99 -4.24 -4.54
N ARG A 110 3.09 -3.86 -3.26
CA ARG A 110 3.99 -2.79 -2.79
C ARG A 110 5.42 -3.01 -3.29
N ASN A 111 5.95 -4.21 -3.12
CA ASN A 111 7.32 -4.53 -3.56
C ASN A 111 7.48 -4.46 -5.08
N ILE A 112 6.47 -4.87 -5.87
CA ILE A 112 6.48 -4.74 -7.33
C ILE A 112 6.53 -3.26 -7.74
N LEU A 113 5.72 -2.41 -7.11
CA LEU A 113 5.69 -0.97 -7.39
C LEU A 113 7.02 -0.30 -7.03
N ILE A 114 7.59 -0.61 -5.86
CA ILE A 114 8.93 -0.16 -5.47
C ILE A 114 9.99 -0.66 -6.45
N GLY A 115 9.86 -1.90 -6.93
CA GLY A 115 10.72 -2.47 -7.97
C GLY A 115 10.71 -1.63 -9.26
N LYS A 116 9.54 -1.15 -9.70
CA LYS A 116 9.42 -0.29 -10.89
C LYS A 116 10.13 1.07 -10.70
N ILE A 117 10.13 1.61 -9.48
CA ILE A 117 10.82 2.87 -9.17
C ILE A 117 12.35 2.68 -9.22
N THR A 118 12.83 1.57 -8.65
CA THR A 118 14.25 1.29 -8.43
C THR A 118 14.95 0.63 -9.62
N ALA A 119 14.21 -0.02 -10.53
CA ALA A 119 14.76 -0.73 -11.68
C ALA A 119 15.55 0.15 -12.68
N ALA A 120 15.48 1.48 -12.54
CA ALA A 120 16.20 2.42 -13.41
C ALA A 120 17.71 2.57 -13.12
N PHE A 121 18.28 1.87 -12.11
CA PHE A 121 19.66 2.12 -11.63
C PHE A 121 20.62 0.91 -11.66
N VAL A 122 20.43 -0.06 -12.55
CA VAL A 122 21.53 -0.98 -12.87
C VAL A 122 22.26 -0.49 -14.12
N ASP A 123 22.96 0.63 -14.00
CA ASP A 123 24.04 0.96 -14.94
C ASP A 123 25.18 -0.01 -14.62
N VAL A 124 25.15 -1.20 -15.22
CA VAL A 124 26.23 -2.18 -15.08
C VAL A 124 27.46 -1.54 -15.74
N PRO A 125 28.53 -1.22 -14.99
CA PRO A 125 29.72 -0.67 -15.60
C PRO A 125 30.28 -1.72 -16.56
N HIS A 126 30.18 -1.49 -17.86
CA HIS A 126 30.84 -2.31 -18.85
C HIS A 126 32.34 -2.00 -18.76
N PHE A 127 33.06 -2.76 -17.92
CA PHE A 127 34.51 -2.80 -17.94
C PHE A 127 34.96 -3.45 -19.25
N GLY A 128 35.03 -2.63 -20.30
CA GLY A 128 35.65 -3.01 -21.57
C GLY A 128 37.10 -3.39 -21.31
N ARG A 129 37.43 -4.67 -21.48
CA ARG A 129 38.82 -5.14 -21.55
C ARG A 129 39.51 -4.39 -22.68
N THR A 130 40.34 -3.40 -22.36
CA THR A 130 41.35 -2.90 -23.28
C THR A 130 42.29 -4.06 -23.59
N LYS A 131 42.25 -4.56 -24.82
CA LYS A 131 43.22 -5.54 -25.32
C LYS A 131 44.59 -4.86 -25.38
N GLY A 132 45.52 -5.33 -24.56
CA GLY A 132 46.95 -5.09 -24.74
C GLY A 132 47.53 -5.99 -25.82
#